data_AF-G0A730-F1
#
_entry.id   AF-G0A730-F1
#
_cell.length_a   1.000
_cell.length_b   1.000
_cell.length_c   1.000
_cell.angle_alpha   90.00
_cell.angle_beta   90.00
_cell.angle_gamma   90.00
#
_symmetry.space_group_name_H-M   'P 1'
#
loop_
_entity.id
_entity.type
_entity.pdbx_description
1 polymer ?
#
loop_
_entity_poly.entity_id
_entity_poly.type
_entity_poly.pdbx_seq_one_letter_code
_entity_poly.pdbx_strand_id
1 'polypeptide(L)' 'MQLKPQTLMVAIQCVAAEIKSLDRHLNEEEPPNAGELEQLLVSFDLAADDLKLAYQDLHQKYGELPTYEELISRIR' A
#
# COMPACT_ATOMS: atom_id res chain seq x y z
N MET A 1 13.76 -7.65 -10.00
CA MET A 1 13.43 -8.94 -9.35
C MET A 1 11.97 -9.25 -9.68
N GLN A 2 11.63 -10.43 -10.22
CA GLN A 2 10.22 -10.78 -10.47
C GLN A 2 9.61 -11.40 -9.20
N LEU A 3 8.64 -10.71 -8.61
CA LEU A 3 7.85 -11.22 -7.49
C LEU A 3 6.71 -12.10 -7.99
N LYS A 4 6.31 -13.09 -7.18
CA LYS A 4 5.09 -13.85 -7.46
C LYS A 4 3.87 -12.94 -7.28
N PRO A 5 2.78 -13.11 -8.06
CA PRO A 5 1.57 -12.30 -7.92
C PRO A 5 1.03 -12.26 -6.48
N GLN A 6 1.03 -13.40 -5.78
CA GLN A 6 0.56 -13.47 -4.39
C GLN A 6 1.44 -12.66 -3.44
N THR A 7 2.76 -12.66 -3.64
CA THR A 7 3.69 -11.85 -2.84
C THR A 7 3.41 -10.36 -3.05
N LEU A 8 3.11 -9.96 -4.28
CA LEU A 8 2.78 -8.57 -4.60
C LEU A 8 1.44 -8.14 -4.01
N MET A 9 0.42 -9.01 -4.07
CA MET A 9 -0.88 -8.76 -3.43
C MET A 9 -0.74 -8.55 -1.92
N VAL A 10 0.03 -9.41 -1.23
CA VAL A 10 0.29 -9.26 0.20
C VAL A 10 1.05 -7.97 0.50
N ALA A 11 2.09 -7.65 -0.29
CA ALA A 11 2.85 -6.42 -0.11
C ALA A 11 1.96 -5.17 -0.24
N ILE A 12 1.10 -5.12 -1.27
CA ILE A 12 0.13 -4.03 -1.47
C ILE A 12 -0.80 -3.90 -0.26
N GLN A 13 -1.33 -5.02 0.24
CA GLN A 13 -2.24 -5.00 1.37
C GLN A 13 -1.58 -4.55 2.66
N CYS A 14 -0.33 -4.98 2.92
CA CYS A 14 0.42 -4.54 4.09
C CYS A 14 0.77 -3.04 4.01
N VAL A 15 1.25 -2.56 2.86
CA VAL A 15 1.58 -1.14 2.66
C VAL A 15 0.35 -0.26 2.84
N ALA A 16 -0.78 -0.61 2.22
CA ALA A 16 -1.99 0.19 2.33
C ALA A 16 -2.64 0.12 3.73
N ALA A 17 -2.41 -0.96 4.50
CA ALA A 17 -2.81 -1.03 5.91
C ALA A 17 -1.94 -0.10 6.79
N GLU A 18 -0.65 -0.06 6.52
CA GLU A 18 0.28 0.79 7.27
C GLU A 18 0.02 2.27 7.01
N ILE A 19 -0.24 2.66 5.74
CA ILE A 19 -0.66 4.01 5.36
C ILE A 19 -1.87 4.46 6.19
N LYS A 20 -2.93 3.64 6.24
CA LYS A 20 -4.14 3.95 7.04
C LYS A 20 -3.84 4.04 8.54
N SER A 21 -2.93 3.21 9.05
CA SER A 21 -2.53 3.23 10.45
C SER A 21 -1.80 4.54 10.79
N LEU A 22 -0.85 4.96 9.94
CA LEU A 22 -0.12 6.21 10.06
C LEU A 22 -1.04 7.42 9.94
N ASP A 23 -1.94 7.44 8.96
CA ASP A 23 -2.96 8.48 8.80
C ASP A 23 -3.82 8.60 10.06
N ARG A 24 -4.23 7.49 10.65
CA ARG A 24 -5.02 7.50 11.88
C ARG A 24 -4.24 8.11 13.04
N HIS A 25 -2.96 7.74 13.21
CA HIS A 25 -2.12 8.34 14.25
C HIS A 25 -1.94 9.84 14.03
N LEU A 26 -1.71 10.29 12.78
CA LEU A 26 -1.57 11.71 12.44
C LEU A 26 -2.83 12.54 12.70
N ASN A 27 -4.01 11.92 12.76
CA ASN A 27 -5.29 12.58 13.04
C ASN A 27 -5.63 12.65 14.54
N GLU A 28 -4.76 12.20 15.44
CA GLU A 28 -4.90 12.40 16.88
C GLU A 28 -4.74 13.90 17.25
N GLU A 29 -5.29 14.37 18.39
CA GLU A 29 -5.25 15.81 18.75
C GLU A 29 -3.83 16.36 18.90
N GLU A 30 -2.89 15.54 19.40
CA GLU A 30 -1.47 15.88 19.51
C GLU A 30 -0.63 14.63 19.17
N PRO A 31 -0.42 14.35 17.87
CA PRO A 31 0.24 13.13 17.46
C PRO A 31 1.73 13.19 17.80
N PRO A 32 2.26 12.24 18.59
CA PRO A 32 3.68 12.19 18.87
C PRO A 32 4.45 11.96 17.56
N ASN A 33 5.55 12.69 17.37
CA ASN A 33 6.44 12.55 16.22
C ASN A 33 5.76 12.80 14.86
N ALA A 34 4.74 13.68 14.79
CA ALA A 34 3.98 13.97 13.58
C ALA A 34 4.86 14.16 12.32
N GLY A 35 5.93 14.96 12.41
CA GLY A 35 6.83 15.20 11.28
C GLY A 35 7.59 13.97 10.80
N GLU A 36 7.94 13.03 11.69
CA GLU A 36 8.59 11.76 11.32
C GLU A 36 7.58 10.82 10.67
N LEU A 37 6.34 10.78 11.18
CA LEU A 37 5.26 9.98 10.62
C LEU A 37 4.84 10.47 9.23
N GLU A 38 4.79 11.79 9.00
CA GLU A 38 4.53 12.37 7.66
C GLU A 38 5.63 11.97 6.66
N GLN A 39 6.91 12.03 7.06
CA GLN A 39 8.02 11.60 6.20
C GLN A 39 7.98 10.10 5.87
N LEU A 40 7.60 9.29 6.86
CA LEU A 40 7.42 7.86 6.68
C LEU A 40 6.25 7.58 5.73
N LEU A 41 5.13 8.29 5.89
CA LEU A 41 3.95 8.18 5.03
C LEU A 41 4.28 8.48 3.57
N VAL A 42 5.03 9.55 3.28
CA VAL A 42 5.51 9.86 1.92
C VAL A 42 6.30 8.68 1.33
N SER A 43 7.12 8.01 2.14
CA SER A 43 7.90 6.85 1.67
C SER A 43 7.00 5.65 1.38
N PHE A 44 5.93 5.45 2.15
CA PHE A 44 4.93 4.41 1.90
C PHE A 44 4.09 4.68 0.66
N ASP A 45 3.72 5.94 0.39
CA ASP A 45 2.99 6.32 -0.83
C ASP A 45 3.82 6.02 -2.08
N LEU A 46 5.11 6.36 -2.07
CA LEU A 46 6.03 6.02 -3.16
C LEU A 46 6.13 4.51 -3.37
N ALA A 47 6.23 3.73 -2.28
CA ALA A 47 6.23 2.27 -2.36
C ALA A 47 4.89 1.73 -2.89
N ALA A 48 3.76 2.32 -2.52
CA ALA A 48 2.44 1.91 -2.99
C ALA A 48 2.28 2.11 -4.50
N ASP A 49 2.80 3.23 -5.03
CA ASP A 49 2.81 3.53 -6.46
C ASP A 49 3.67 2.52 -7.25
N ASP A 50 4.87 2.22 -6.76
CA ASP A 50 5.75 1.22 -7.39
C ASP A 50 5.11 -0.18 -7.41
N LEU A 51 4.47 -0.57 -6.30
CA LEU A 51 3.77 -1.85 -6.19
C LEU A 51 2.54 -1.89 -7.10
N LYS A 52 1.82 -0.78 -7.26
CA LYS A 52 0.67 -0.66 -8.17
C LYS A 52 1.08 -0.88 -9.61
N LEU A 53 2.15 -0.22 -10.07
CA LEU A 53 2.68 -0.38 -11.43
C LEU A 53 3.09 -1.83 -11.69
N ALA A 54 3.85 -2.43 -10.77
CA ALA A 54 4.25 -3.84 -10.88
C ALA A 54 3.04 -4.80 -10.91
N TYR A 55 1.95 -4.45 -10.22
CA TYR A 55 0.74 -5.26 -10.18
C TYR A 55 -0.07 -5.16 -11.47
N GLN A 56 -0.14 -3.97 -12.06
CA GLN A 56 -0.81 -3.76 -13.35
C GLN A 56 -0.18 -4.59 -14.45
N ASP A 57 1.16 -4.68 -14.50
CA ASP A 57 1.88 -5.53 -15.44
C ASP A 57 1.54 -7.02 -15.26
N LEU A 58 1.44 -7.47 -14.00
CA LEU A 58 1.06 -8.85 -13.70
C LEU A 58 -0.42 -9.11 -13.97
N HIS A 59 -1.30 -8.16 -13.70
CA HIS A 59 -2.74 -8.29 -13.93
C HIS A 59 -3.05 -8.43 -15.43
N GLN A 60 -2.34 -7.70 -16.30
CA GLN A 60 -2.43 -7.90 -17.75
C GLN A 60 -1.97 -9.29 -18.20
N LYS A 61 -1.00 -9.89 -17.48
CA LYS A 61 -0.45 -11.22 -17.77
C LYS A 61 -1.28 -12.37 -17.18
N TYR A 62 -1.95 -12.15 -16.05
CA TYR A 62 -2.72 -13.13 -15.30
C TYR A 62 -4.15 -12.60 -15.11
N GLY A 63 -5.06 -12.95 -16.01
CA GLY A 63 -6.41 -12.36 -16.10
C GLY A 63 -7.41 -12.73 -15.01
N GLU A 64 -7.03 -13.55 -14.02
CA GLU A 64 -7.91 -13.96 -12.91
C GLU A 64 -7.53 -13.31 -11.56
N LEU A 65 -6.60 -12.35 -11.58
CA LEU A 65 -6.24 -11.61 -10.38
C LEU A 65 -7.31 -10.56 -10.05
N PRO A 66 -7.54 -10.22 -8.76
CA PRO A 66 -8.39 -9.09 -8.41
C PRO A 66 -7.83 -7.78 -8.97
N THR A 67 -8.67 -6.75 -9.05
CA THR A 67 -8.23 -5.39 -9.36
C THR A 67 -7.44 -4.80 -8.19
N TYR A 68 -6.64 -3.76 -8.46
CA TYR A 68 -5.89 -3.06 -7.42
C TYR A 68 -6.83 -2.45 -6.38
N GLU A 69 -7.95 -1.87 -6.83
CA GLU A 69 -8.99 -1.27 -6.02
C GLU A 69 -9.67 -2.29 -5.09
N GLU A 70 -9.89 -3.53 -5.57
CA GLU A 70 -10.39 -4.64 -4.75
C GLU A 70 -9.38 -5.08 -3.67
N LEU A 71 -8.08 -4.94 -3.90
CA LEU A 71 -7.06 -5.27 -2.89
C LEU A 71 -7.06 -4.26 -1.74
N ILE A 72 -7.10 -2.97 -2.05
CA ILE A 72 -6.99 -1.89 -1.06
C ILE A 72 -8.31 -1.63 -0.31
N SER A 73 -9.46 -1.91 -0.93
CA SER A 73 -10.78 -1.72 -0.31
C SER A 73 -11.07 -2.71 0.82
N ARG A 74 -10.38 -3.86 0.85
CA ARG A 74 -10.54 -4.89 1.90
C ARG A 74 -9.82 -4.57 3.20
N ILE A 75 -8.99 -3.54 3.20
CA ILE A 75 -8.18 -3.12 4.35
C ILE A 75 -9.08 -2.29 5.25
N ARG A 76 -9.38 -2.82 6.45
CA ARG A 76 -10.22 -2.17 7.45
C ARG A 76 -9.40 -1.32 8.39
#